data_AF-A0A4P6UYT8-F1
#
_entry.id   AF-A0A4P6UYT8-F1
#
_cell.length_a   1.000
_cell.length_b   1.000
_cell.length_c   1.000
_cell.angle_alpha   90.00
_cell.angle_beta   90.00
_cell.angle_gamma   90.00
#
_symmetry.space_group_name_H-M   'P 1'
#
loop_
_entity.id
_entity.type
_entity.pdbx_description
1 polymer ?
#
loop_
_entity_poly.entity_id
_entity_poly.type
_entity_poly.pdbx_seq_one_letter_code
_entity_poly.pdbx_strand_id
1 'polypeptide(L)'
;MPKWLWPILFMIFLALGGVIFGLWKVYELTEEQKPINSEPVKNNYLNTVKMNEIDRVTLIKNVQQKVFTILTSYSRGSGFLYAKGGYVVTNAHVVDGEVDVIVRNSKGQEFDATVIGISEHYDIALLHVPTYENEDPLPIETNESPVGLEVIAFGSPNGFENSASIGYITGTNRDMELDRFIYKQIYQVDVQIDHGSSGGPLVDSNTGKVVGINSLLYTSKSNTNFGFAIPIYSMIDYFEQWIQQPMSRQDILAVAGIYEDYYDEDSYENELPLEDDNTILAGQFVQSFRMYYELALNESNFYWIADMVTGTAYEELEDYISDIAYKGHQFIFLTNDILDVTSHEGYYLVETNETFDFYSASGDYQYFDRYKTYTVIVDEYGNFKISDITIHK
;
A
#
# COMPACT_ATOMS: atom_id res chain seq x y z
N MET A 1 -3.35 88.32 6.23
CA MET A 1 -4.14 87.49 7.17
C MET A 1 -3.64 87.73 8.59
N PRO A 2 -4.51 87.70 9.61
CA PRO A 2 -4.09 87.82 11.01
C PRO A 2 -3.17 86.65 11.41
N LYS A 3 -2.09 86.91 12.17
CA LYS A 3 -1.12 85.87 12.57
C LYS A 3 -1.74 84.75 13.43
N TRP A 4 -2.85 85.02 14.12
CA TRP A 4 -3.60 84.03 14.90
C TRP A 4 -4.42 83.05 14.06
N LEU A 5 -4.60 83.32 12.77
CA LEU A 5 -5.36 82.46 11.86
C LEU A 5 -4.56 81.21 11.43
N TRP A 6 -3.23 81.32 11.41
CA TRP A 6 -2.32 80.23 11.00
C TRP A 6 -2.38 78.96 11.87
N PRO A 7 -2.33 79.05 13.21
CA PRO A 7 -2.45 77.85 14.05
C PRO A 7 -3.83 77.17 13.94
N ILE A 8 -4.89 77.94 13.70
CA ILE A 8 -6.25 77.41 13.49
C ILE A 8 -6.34 76.66 12.16
N LEU A 9 -5.80 77.24 11.08
CA LEU A 9 -5.74 76.59 9.77
C LEU A 9 -4.88 75.32 9.80
N PHE A 10 -3.80 75.31 10.58
CA PHE A 10 -2.93 74.13 10.73
C PHE A 10 -3.63 72.98 11.49
N MET A 11 -4.38 73.28 12.55
CA MET A 11 -5.21 72.27 13.24
C MET A 11 -6.30 71.71 12.33
N ILE A 12 -6.95 72.56 11.52
CA ILE A 12 -7.96 72.12 10.54
C ILE A 12 -7.32 71.20 9.48
N PHE A 13 -6.10 71.52 9.02
CA PHE A 13 -5.37 70.68 8.06
C PHE A 13 -4.99 69.31 8.64
N LEU A 14 -4.55 69.24 9.90
CA LEU A 14 -4.26 67.97 10.59
C LEU A 14 -5.52 67.14 10.81
N ALA A 15 -6.63 67.78 11.19
CA ALA A 15 -7.91 67.09 11.35
C ALA A 15 -8.43 66.54 10.02
N LEU A 16 -8.36 67.32 8.93
CA LEU A 16 -8.73 66.88 7.59
C LEU A 16 -7.82 65.77 7.07
N GLY A 17 -6.51 65.86 7.30
CA GLY A 17 -5.55 64.82 6.94
C GLY A 17 -5.81 63.49 7.65
N GLY A 18 -6.14 63.54 8.96
CA GLY A 18 -6.51 62.36 9.73
C GLY A 18 -7.81 61.70 9.24
N VAL A 19 -8.81 62.50 8.87
CA VAL A 19 -10.07 62.00 8.30
C VAL A 19 -9.84 61.36 6.92
N ILE A 20 -9.03 61.99 6.07
CA ILE A 20 -8.69 61.43 4.75
C ILE A 20 -7.91 60.12 4.90
N PHE A 21 -6.94 60.06 5.82
CA PHE A 21 -6.18 58.84 6.09
C PHE A 21 -7.06 57.72 6.67
N GLY A 22 -7.98 58.05 7.58
CA GLY A 22 -8.96 57.11 8.11
C GLY A 22 -9.89 56.56 7.02
N LEU A 23 -10.39 57.43 6.13
CA LEU A 23 -11.22 57.03 4.98
C LEU A 23 -10.44 56.18 3.97
N TRP A 24 -9.17 56.49 3.71
CA TRP A 24 -8.31 55.69 2.84
C TRP A 24 -8.05 54.30 3.42
N LYS A 25 -7.79 54.19 4.73
CA LYS A 25 -7.58 52.90 5.41
C LYS A 25 -8.86 52.05 5.45
N VAL A 26 -10.03 52.68 5.62
CA VAL A 26 -11.33 52.00 5.52
C VAL A 26 -11.63 51.55 4.09
N TYR A 27 -11.24 52.34 3.08
CA TYR A 27 -11.33 51.97 1.67
C TYR A 27 -10.44 50.75 1.34
N GLU A 28 -9.21 50.73 1.86
CA GLU A 28 -8.26 49.61 1.68
C GLU A 28 -8.77 48.31 2.36
N LEU A 29 -9.31 48.42 3.58
CA LEU A 29 -9.93 47.31 4.32
C LEU A 29 -11.23 46.80 3.68
N THR A 30 -11.92 47.62 2.88
CA THR A 30 -13.14 47.21 2.16
C THR A 30 -12.86 46.63 0.78
N GLU A 31 -11.68 46.89 0.18
CA GLU A 31 -11.23 46.18 -1.03
C GLU A 31 -10.79 44.75 -0.75
N GLU A 32 -10.14 44.47 0.40
CA GLU A 32 -9.78 43.10 0.80
C GLU A 32 -10.99 42.22 1.18
N GLN A 33 -12.16 42.83 1.47
CA GLN A 33 -13.39 42.13 1.85
C GLN A 33 -14.51 42.23 0.82
N LYS A 34 -14.21 42.48 -0.47
CA LYS A 34 -15.23 42.25 -1.51
C LYS A 34 -15.58 40.76 -1.50
N PRO A 35 -16.85 40.37 -1.26
CA PRO A 35 -17.25 38.98 -1.42
C PRO A 35 -16.94 38.60 -2.86
N ILE A 36 -16.23 37.48 -3.03
CA ILE A 36 -16.10 36.83 -4.32
C ILE A 36 -17.54 36.53 -4.75
N ASN A 37 -18.08 37.32 -5.67
CA ASN A 37 -19.23 36.92 -6.46
C ASN A 37 -18.74 35.78 -7.35
N SER A 38 -18.68 34.58 -6.78
CA SER A 38 -18.78 33.39 -7.60
C SER A 38 -20.20 33.43 -8.16
N GLU A 39 -20.31 33.72 -9.46
CA GLU A 39 -21.37 33.08 -10.24
C GLU A 39 -21.39 31.61 -9.81
N PRO A 40 -22.57 30.96 -9.65
CA PRO A 40 -22.58 29.54 -9.34
C PRO A 40 -21.75 28.88 -10.41
N VAL A 41 -20.53 28.45 -10.03
CA VAL A 41 -19.68 27.64 -10.85
C VAL A 41 -20.51 26.39 -11.01
N LYS A 42 -21.24 26.32 -12.13
CA LYS A 42 -21.93 25.10 -12.52
C LYS A 42 -20.87 24.03 -12.41
N ASN A 43 -21.16 23.07 -11.53
CA ASN A 43 -20.35 21.91 -11.17
C ASN A 43 -19.82 21.18 -12.40
N ASN A 44 -18.80 21.76 -13.03
CA ASN A 44 -17.99 21.10 -14.03
C ASN A 44 -16.78 20.47 -13.35
N TYR A 45 -16.35 20.96 -12.17
CA TYR A 45 -15.31 20.33 -11.36
C TYR A 45 -15.73 18.97 -10.78
N LEU A 46 -17.02 18.76 -10.47
CA LEU A 46 -17.55 17.45 -10.06
C LEU A 46 -17.77 16.48 -11.23
N ASN A 47 -17.79 16.98 -12.47
CA ASN A 47 -17.99 16.15 -13.67
C ASN A 47 -16.69 15.92 -14.46
N THR A 48 -15.64 16.73 -14.27
CA THR A 48 -14.32 16.50 -14.86
C THR A 48 -13.47 15.51 -14.08
N VAL A 49 -13.76 15.27 -12.79
CA VAL A 49 -13.08 14.21 -12.01
C VAL A 49 -13.67 12.82 -12.32
N LYS A 50 -14.86 12.75 -12.93
CA LYS A 50 -15.52 11.47 -13.28
C LYS A 50 -15.17 10.89 -14.65
N MET A 51 -14.10 11.34 -15.32
CA MET A 51 -13.60 10.65 -16.52
C MET A 51 -12.10 10.38 -16.43
N ASN A 52 -11.77 9.08 -16.56
CA ASN A 52 -10.45 8.45 -16.74
C ASN A 52 -9.57 8.14 -15.51
N GLU A 53 -10.10 8.10 -14.29
CA GLU A 53 -9.52 7.16 -13.33
C GLU A 53 -9.95 5.77 -13.78
N ILE A 54 -8.99 4.85 -13.97
CA ILE A 54 -9.35 3.43 -13.89
C ILE A 54 -10.06 3.30 -12.55
N ASP A 55 -11.27 2.74 -12.53
CA ASP A 55 -11.93 2.42 -11.28
C ASP A 55 -10.93 1.62 -10.43
N ARG A 56 -10.36 2.26 -9.40
CA ARG A 56 -9.21 1.75 -8.65
C ARG A 56 -9.52 0.38 -8.05
N VAL A 57 -10.77 0.19 -7.68
CA VAL A 57 -11.33 -1.10 -7.27
C VAL A 57 -11.17 -2.14 -8.38
N THR A 58 -11.63 -1.83 -9.59
CA THR A 58 -11.49 -2.71 -10.75
C THR A 58 -10.03 -2.95 -11.11
N LEU A 59 -9.16 -1.94 -11.02
CA LEU A 59 -7.72 -2.11 -11.23
C LEU A 59 -7.15 -3.15 -10.26
N ILE A 60 -7.33 -2.93 -8.96
CA ILE A 60 -6.81 -3.80 -7.92
C ILE A 60 -7.35 -5.22 -8.10
N LYS A 61 -8.65 -5.41 -8.34
CA LYS A 61 -9.22 -6.74 -8.63
C LYS A 61 -8.54 -7.43 -9.80
N ASN A 62 -8.36 -6.70 -10.91
CA ASN A 62 -7.74 -7.24 -12.11
C ASN A 62 -6.27 -7.59 -11.90
N VAL A 63 -5.58 -6.86 -11.01
CA VAL A 63 -4.20 -7.14 -10.64
C VAL A 63 -4.11 -8.35 -9.71
N GLN A 64 -4.88 -8.37 -8.62
CA GLN A 64 -4.91 -9.46 -7.63
C GLN A 64 -5.19 -10.84 -8.28
N GLN A 65 -6.04 -10.91 -9.30
CA GLN A 65 -6.28 -12.16 -10.04
C GLN A 65 -5.05 -12.73 -10.76
N LYS A 66 -4.02 -11.91 -10.96
CA LYS A 66 -2.76 -12.26 -11.62
C LYS A 66 -1.57 -12.26 -10.66
N VAL A 67 -1.83 -12.14 -9.36
CA VAL A 67 -0.85 -12.27 -8.28
C VAL A 67 -1.03 -13.64 -7.63
N PHE A 68 0.08 -14.27 -7.28
CA PHE A 68 0.14 -15.62 -6.74
C PHE A 68 0.96 -15.63 -5.47
N THR A 69 0.54 -16.47 -4.51
CA THR A 69 1.41 -16.88 -3.42
C THR A 69 2.32 -17.99 -3.93
N ILE A 70 3.62 -17.86 -3.71
CA ILE A 70 4.60 -18.89 -4.05
C ILE A 70 4.93 -19.66 -2.77
N LEU A 71 4.79 -20.97 -2.83
CA LEU A 71 4.98 -21.89 -1.72
C LEU A 71 6.13 -22.85 -2.04
N THR A 72 7.14 -22.85 -1.17
CA THR A 72 8.25 -23.80 -1.19
C THR A 72 8.33 -24.58 0.13
N SER A 73 9.29 -25.49 0.25
CA SER A 73 9.43 -26.32 1.45
C SER A 73 9.79 -25.52 2.72
N TYR A 74 10.34 -24.30 2.57
CA TYR A 74 10.86 -23.48 3.67
C TYR A 74 10.58 -21.99 3.52
N SER A 75 10.07 -21.54 2.37
CA SER A 75 9.82 -20.13 2.10
C SER A 75 8.43 -19.91 1.53
N ARG A 76 7.95 -18.69 1.72
CA ARG A 76 6.70 -18.20 1.14
C ARG A 76 6.93 -16.77 0.66
N GLY A 77 6.49 -16.51 -0.56
CA GLY A 77 6.55 -15.19 -1.16
C GLY A 77 5.39 -14.95 -2.10
N SER A 78 5.54 -13.95 -2.95
CA SER A 78 4.59 -13.55 -3.97
C SER A 78 5.21 -13.65 -5.36
N GLY A 79 4.34 -13.72 -6.35
CA GLY A 79 4.71 -13.59 -7.75
C GLY A 79 3.54 -13.06 -8.58
N PHE A 80 3.79 -12.70 -9.83
CA PHE A 80 2.73 -12.23 -10.72
C PHE A 80 2.91 -12.68 -12.16
N LEU A 81 1.80 -12.81 -12.89
CA LEU A 81 1.78 -13.19 -14.30
C LEU A 81 2.41 -12.09 -15.16
N TYR A 82 3.62 -12.36 -15.65
CA TYR A 82 4.47 -11.42 -16.39
C TYR A 82 4.27 -11.51 -17.90
N ALA A 83 4.15 -12.72 -18.43
CA ALA A 83 4.00 -12.94 -19.87
C ALA A 83 3.02 -14.07 -20.19
N LYS A 84 2.43 -14.01 -21.39
CA LYS A 84 1.61 -15.09 -21.95
C LYS A 84 2.41 -16.37 -22.03
N GLY A 85 1.75 -17.51 -21.88
CA GLY A 85 2.42 -18.80 -21.70
C GLY A 85 2.61 -19.19 -20.23
N GLY A 86 2.02 -18.43 -19.29
CA GLY A 86 2.02 -18.81 -17.88
C GLY A 86 3.31 -18.46 -17.16
N TYR A 87 4.02 -17.40 -17.59
CA TYR A 87 5.28 -17.01 -16.97
C TYR A 87 5.05 -16.07 -15.80
N VAL A 88 5.54 -16.46 -14.63
CA VAL A 88 5.34 -15.75 -13.37
C VAL A 88 6.68 -15.27 -12.84
N VAL A 89 6.79 -13.96 -12.57
CA VAL A 89 7.97 -13.36 -11.95
C VAL A 89 7.85 -13.44 -10.43
N THR A 90 8.97 -13.70 -9.75
CA THR A 90 9.11 -13.64 -8.29
C THR A 90 10.55 -13.25 -7.93
N ASN A 91 10.87 -13.18 -6.64
CA ASN A 91 12.25 -13.00 -6.17
C ASN A 91 13.02 -14.32 -6.16
N ALA A 92 14.35 -14.24 -6.33
CA ALA A 92 15.19 -15.42 -6.32
C ALA A 92 15.27 -16.06 -4.94
N HIS A 93 15.29 -15.27 -3.86
CA HIS A 93 15.31 -15.82 -2.50
C HIS A 93 14.03 -16.58 -2.11
N VAL A 94 12.90 -16.30 -2.78
CA VAL A 94 11.62 -16.98 -2.51
C VAL A 94 11.65 -18.43 -2.99
N VAL A 95 12.36 -18.69 -4.09
CA VAL A 95 12.45 -20.00 -4.75
C VAL A 95 13.86 -20.57 -4.76
N ASP A 96 14.73 -20.05 -3.88
CA ASP A 96 16.07 -20.61 -3.72
C ASP A 96 15.96 -22.12 -3.52
N GLY A 97 16.95 -22.89 -3.99
CA GLY A 97 17.08 -24.33 -3.72
C GLY A 97 16.01 -25.23 -4.30
N GLU A 98 14.97 -24.67 -4.92
CA GLU A 98 13.80 -25.37 -5.37
C GLU A 98 13.66 -25.24 -6.89
N VAL A 99 13.27 -26.34 -7.53
CA VAL A 99 13.03 -26.36 -8.98
C VAL A 99 11.54 -26.48 -9.27
N ASP A 100 10.84 -27.27 -8.47
CA ASP A 100 9.41 -27.45 -8.56
C ASP A 100 8.79 -26.78 -7.33
N VAL A 101 7.86 -25.85 -7.56
CA VAL A 101 7.21 -25.06 -6.51
C VAL A 101 5.71 -25.09 -6.71
N ILE A 102 4.96 -24.76 -5.65
CA ILE A 102 3.51 -24.61 -5.75
C ILE A 102 3.19 -23.12 -5.85
N VAL A 103 2.31 -22.77 -6.79
CA VAL A 103 1.71 -21.44 -6.85
C VAL A 103 0.25 -21.53 -6.44
N ARG A 104 -0.17 -20.63 -5.56
CA ARG A 104 -1.55 -20.52 -5.11
C ARG A 104 -2.15 -19.22 -5.61
N ASN A 105 -3.32 -19.29 -6.25
CA ASN A 105 -4.03 -18.12 -6.73
C ASN A 105 -4.85 -17.45 -5.63
N SER A 106 -5.43 -16.29 -5.94
CA SER A 106 -6.32 -15.50 -5.09
C SER A 106 -7.60 -16.19 -4.58
N LYS A 107 -7.88 -17.41 -5.04
CA LYS A 107 -9.04 -18.23 -4.64
C LYS A 107 -8.61 -19.44 -3.82
N GLY A 108 -7.37 -19.48 -3.33
CA GLY A 108 -6.81 -20.61 -2.62
C GLY A 108 -6.50 -21.85 -3.47
N GLN A 109 -6.57 -21.77 -4.81
CA GLN A 109 -6.31 -22.92 -5.68
C GLN A 109 -4.81 -23.06 -5.94
N GLU A 110 -4.28 -24.27 -5.78
CA GLU A 110 -2.87 -24.60 -5.96
C GLU A 110 -2.58 -25.23 -7.31
N PHE A 111 -1.44 -24.86 -7.89
CA PHE A 111 -0.97 -25.35 -9.18
C PHE A 111 0.53 -25.63 -9.14
N ASP A 112 0.95 -26.68 -9.86
CA ASP A 112 2.35 -26.97 -10.05
C ASP A 112 3.01 -25.90 -10.92
N ALA A 113 4.20 -25.47 -10.51
CA ALA A 113 5.05 -24.56 -11.26
C ALA A 113 6.49 -25.05 -11.26
N THR A 114 7.23 -24.67 -12.29
CA THR A 114 8.66 -24.99 -12.40
C THR A 114 9.45 -23.71 -12.52
N VAL A 115 10.52 -23.56 -11.74
CA VAL A 115 11.51 -22.51 -11.93
C VAL A 115 12.18 -22.74 -13.28
N ILE A 116 12.12 -21.76 -14.17
CA ILE A 116 12.76 -21.82 -15.51
C ILE A 116 13.94 -20.86 -15.63
N GLY A 117 14.11 -19.97 -14.65
CA GLY A 117 15.23 -19.05 -14.56
C GLY A 117 15.38 -18.49 -13.15
N ILE A 118 16.62 -18.37 -12.69
CA ILE A 118 16.96 -17.77 -11.40
C ILE A 118 18.28 -17.03 -11.58
N SER A 119 18.36 -15.81 -11.05
CA SER A 119 19.57 -14.99 -11.17
C SER A 119 20.51 -15.20 -9.98
N GLU A 120 21.80 -15.38 -10.27
CA GLU A 120 22.86 -15.49 -9.26
C GLU A 120 23.18 -14.16 -8.57
N HIS A 121 22.86 -13.03 -9.21
CA HIS A 121 23.32 -11.69 -8.80
C HIS A 121 22.20 -10.70 -8.54
N TYR A 122 21.03 -10.95 -9.09
CA TYR A 122 19.85 -10.10 -8.95
C TYR A 122 18.74 -10.91 -8.30
N ASP A 123 17.98 -10.31 -7.40
CA ASP A 123 16.95 -11.03 -6.64
C ASP A 123 15.68 -11.24 -7.48
N ILE A 124 15.82 -11.97 -8.60
CA ILE A 124 14.74 -12.26 -9.54
C ILE A 124 14.78 -13.72 -9.98
N ALA A 125 13.60 -14.30 -10.11
CA ALA A 125 13.38 -15.61 -10.70
C ALA A 125 12.14 -15.58 -11.60
N LEU A 126 12.09 -16.55 -12.50
CA LEU A 126 10.98 -16.75 -13.42
C LEU A 126 10.47 -18.19 -13.31
N LEU A 127 9.18 -18.32 -13.11
CA LEU A 127 8.46 -19.58 -13.02
C LEU A 127 7.62 -19.79 -14.27
N HIS A 128 7.35 -21.05 -14.59
CA HIS A 128 6.39 -21.46 -15.60
C HIS A 128 5.24 -22.21 -14.94
N VAL A 129 4.02 -21.73 -15.18
CA VAL A 129 2.75 -22.23 -14.63
C VAL A 129 1.83 -22.60 -15.80
N PRO A 130 1.84 -23.86 -16.26
CA PRO A 130 1.14 -24.26 -17.49
C PRO A 130 -0.36 -23.93 -17.50
N THR A 131 -1.03 -24.00 -16.34
CA THR A 131 -2.46 -23.72 -16.20
C THR A 131 -2.83 -22.29 -16.61
N TYR A 132 -1.89 -21.35 -16.56
CA TYR A 132 -2.08 -19.94 -16.88
C TYR A 132 -1.57 -19.56 -18.29
N GLU A 133 -1.34 -20.54 -19.18
CA GLU A 133 -0.76 -20.30 -20.51
C GLU A 133 -1.57 -19.33 -21.39
N ASN A 134 -2.90 -19.33 -21.23
CA ASN A 134 -3.84 -18.58 -22.05
C ASN A 134 -4.31 -17.27 -21.38
N GLU A 135 -3.88 -17.01 -20.15
CA GLU A 135 -4.26 -15.82 -19.40
C GLU A 135 -3.44 -14.60 -19.86
N ASP A 136 -4.09 -13.44 -19.89
CA ASP A 136 -3.41 -12.19 -20.22
C ASP A 136 -2.55 -11.74 -19.03
N PRO A 137 -1.26 -11.41 -19.23
CA PRO A 137 -0.38 -10.97 -18.15
C PRO A 137 -0.71 -9.55 -17.68
N LEU A 138 -0.06 -9.13 -16.59
CA LEU A 138 -0.04 -7.72 -16.21
C LEU A 138 0.73 -6.90 -17.26
N PRO A 139 0.24 -5.69 -17.61
CA PRO A 139 1.01 -4.81 -18.46
C PRO A 139 2.26 -4.32 -17.71
N ILE A 140 3.37 -4.12 -18.41
CA ILE A 140 4.66 -3.76 -17.81
C ILE A 140 5.06 -2.35 -18.27
N GLU A 141 5.63 -1.55 -17.37
CA GLU A 141 6.30 -0.30 -17.70
C GLU A 141 7.75 -0.57 -18.13
N THR A 142 8.13 -0.07 -19.31
CA THR A 142 9.42 -0.34 -19.93
C THR A 142 10.42 0.78 -19.71
N ASN A 143 10.05 1.83 -18.98
CA ASN A 143 10.89 2.97 -18.68
C ASN A 143 11.04 3.15 -17.16
N GLU A 144 12.03 3.94 -16.76
CA GLU A 144 12.16 4.34 -15.36
C GLU A 144 10.94 5.18 -14.93
N SER A 145 10.33 4.78 -13.82
CA SER A 145 9.24 5.51 -13.17
C SER A 145 9.78 6.64 -12.27
N PRO A 146 9.16 7.83 -12.28
CA PRO A 146 9.65 8.98 -11.53
C PRO A 146 9.31 8.91 -10.03
N VAL A 147 10.08 9.64 -9.22
CA VAL A 147 9.73 9.95 -7.83
C VAL A 147 8.38 10.71 -7.79
N GLY A 148 7.54 10.35 -6.83
CA GLY A 148 6.19 10.89 -6.67
C GLY A 148 5.11 10.16 -7.46
N LEU A 149 5.46 9.10 -8.21
CA LEU A 149 4.49 8.21 -8.81
C LEU A 149 3.74 7.45 -7.70
N GLU A 150 2.42 7.56 -7.68
CA GLU A 150 1.55 6.75 -6.81
C GLU A 150 1.55 5.31 -7.29
N VAL A 151 1.81 4.38 -6.37
CA VAL A 151 1.99 2.97 -6.65
C VAL A 151 1.23 2.12 -5.65
N ILE A 152 0.91 0.90 -6.08
CA ILE A 152 0.23 -0.11 -5.29
C ILE A 152 1.13 -1.35 -5.26
N ALA A 153 1.61 -1.71 -4.08
CA ALA A 153 2.37 -2.93 -3.86
C ALA A 153 1.41 -4.08 -3.57
N PHE A 154 1.44 -5.12 -4.39
CA PHE A 154 0.64 -6.33 -4.18
C PHE A 154 1.50 -7.47 -3.66
N GLY A 155 0.89 -8.33 -2.85
CA GLY A 155 1.48 -9.57 -2.41
C GLY A 155 0.54 -10.42 -1.56
N SER A 156 1.09 -11.45 -0.96
CA SER A 156 0.37 -12.40 -0.11
C SER A 156 1.09 -12.56 1.24
N PRO A 157 1.22 -11.47 2.03
CA PRO A 157 1.92 -11.51 3.29
C PRO A 157 1.25 -12.51 4.21
N ASN A 158 2.06 -13.42 4.74
CA ASN A 158 1.65 -14.40 5.73
C ASN A 158 0.45 -15.32 5.44
N GLY A 159 0.11 -15.53 4.16
CA GLY A 159 -1.06 -16.34 3.77
C GLY A 159 -2.34 -15.52 3.66
N PHE A 160 -2.29 -14.21 3.89
CA PHE A 160 -3.31 -13.26 3.47
C PHE A 160 -3.18 -13.05 1.97
N GLU A 161 -3.85 -13.91 1.21
CA GLU A 161 -3.88 -13.76 -0.24
C GLU A 161 -4.39 -12.36 -0.61
N ASN A 162 -3.67 -11.70 -1.52
CA ASN A 162 -4.09 -10.44 -2.14
C ASN A 162 -4.00 -9.17 -1.27
N SER A 163 -2.99 -9.01 -0.41
CA SER A 163 -2.68 -7.69 0.19
C SER A 163 -2.20 -6.67 -0.85
N ALA A 164 -2.58 -5.41 -0.67
CA ALA A 164 -2.38 -4.30 -1.59
C ALA A 164 -2.17 -3.04 -0.78
N SER A 165 -0.96 -2.50 -0.77
CA SER A 165 -0.60 -1.27 -0.05
C SER A 165 -0.34 -0.14 -1.02
N ILE A 166 -0.92 1.03 -0.76
CA ILE A 166 -0.81 2.22 -1.61
C ILE A 166 0.22 3.17 -0.99
N GLY A 167 1.03 3.79 -1.85
CA GLY A 167 2.06 4.74 -1.49
C GLY A 167 2.67 5.35 -2.73
N TYR A 168 3.92 5.75 -2.64
CA TYR A 168 4.65 6.49 -3.65
C TYR A 168 6.08 5.96 -3.81
N ILE A 169 6.61 6.14 -5.02
CA ILE A 169 8.06 6.09 -5.23
C ILE A 169 8.68 7.32 -4.56
N THR A 170 9.42 7.13 -3.47
CA THR A 170 10.06 8.20 -2.70
C THR A 170 11.52 8.45 -3.10
N GLY A 171 12.12 7.52 -3.86
CA GLY A 171 13.45 7.67 -4.42
C GLY A 171 13.72 6.67 -5.54
N THR A 172 14.60 7.03 -6.45
CA THR A 172 15.11 6.14 -7.50
C THR A 172 16.64 6.09 -7.46
N ASN A 173 17.23 5.25 -8.31
CA ASN A 173 18.68 5.17 -8.50
C ASN A 173 19.45 4.88 -7.21
N ARG A 174 18.88 4.00 -6.37
CA ARG A 174 19.56 3.47 -5.19
C ARG A 174 20.34 2.22 -5.60
N ASP A 175 21.61 2.20 -5.27
CA ASP A 175 22.44 1.02 -5.41
C ASP A 175 22.76 0.50 -4.01
N MET A 176 22.54 -0.80 -3.80
CA MET A 176 22.93 -1.48 -2.57
C MET A 176 23.38 -2.91 -2.88
N GLU A 177 24.30 -3.38 -2.06
CA GLU A 177 24.67 -4.79 -2.02
C GLU A 177 24.18 -5.30 -0.67
N LEU A 178 23.29 -6.29 -0.72
CA LEU A 178 22.78 -6.99 0.47
C LEU A 178 23.00 -8.47 0.22
N ASP A 179 23.70 -9.11 1.16
CA ASP A 179 24.23 -10.46 1.05
C ASP A 179 25.03 -10.62 -0.25
N ARG A 180 24.50 -11.41 -1.20
CA ARG A 180 25.09 -11.65 -2.52
C ARG A 180 24.40 -10.91 -3.67
N PHE A 181 23.28 -10.25 -3.39
CA PHE A 181 22.50 -9.57 -4.40
C PHE A 181 22.99 -8.15 -4.62
N ILE A 182 23.11 -7.80 -5.89
CA ILE A 182 23.45 -6.47 -6.35
C ILE A 182 22.17 -5.80 -6.81
N TYR A 183 21.58 -5.01 -5.91
CA TYR A 183 20.42 -4.21 -6.22
C TYR A 183 20.87 -2.91 -6.87
N LYS A 184 20.61 -2.78 -8.17
CA LYS A 184 20.95 -1.57 -8.92
C LYS A 184 19.72 -0.76 -9.28
N GLN A 185 19.84 0.54 -9.10
CA GLN A 185 18.85 1.53 -9.45
C GLN A 185 17.45 1.25 -8.86
N ILE A 186 17.38 0.63 -7.68
CA ILE A 186 16.11 0.24 -7.07
C ILE A 186 15.27 1.45 -6.66
N TYR A 187 13.96 1.22 -6.64
CA TYR A 187 13.00 2.18 -6.14
C TYR A 187 12.91 2.07 -4.63
N GLN A 188 13.00 3.22 -3.96
CA GLN A 188 12.59 3.37 -2.58
C GLN A 188 11.11 3.75 -2.58
N VAL A 189 10.31 3.07 -1.76
CA VAL A 189 8.87 3.24 -1.68
C VAL A 189 8.44 3.39 -0.22
N ASP A 190 7.37 4.14 0.00
CA ASP A 190 6.69 4.27 1.31
C ASP A 190 5.39 3.44 1.38
N VAL A 191 5.26 2.46 0.48
CA VAL A 191 4.26 1.38 0.61
C VAL A 191 4.66 0.44 1.74
N GLN A 192 3.66 -0.16 2.38
CA GLN A 192 3.89 -1.22 3.35
C GLN A 192 4.34 -2.50 2.62
N ILE A 193 5.59 -2.90 2.87
CA ILE A 193 6.20 -4.15 2.37
C ILE A 193 6.46 -5.02 3.60
N ASP A 194 5.70 -6.10 3.75
CA ASP A 194 5.85 -7.09 4.82
C ASP A 194 6.30 -8.46 4.28
N HIS A 195 6.71 -9.36 5.18
CA HIS A 195 7.06 -10.73 4.83
C HIS A 195 5.94 -11.41 4.03
N GLY A 196 6.29 -11.93 2.85
CA GLY A 196 5.38 -12.54 1.89
C GLY A 196 4.90 -11.61 0.77
N SER A 197 5.19 -10.30 0.82
CA SER A 197 5.03 -9.41 -0.33
C SER A 197 6.20 -9.47 -1.33
N SER A 198 7.37 -9.97 -0.90
CA SER A 198 8.55 -10.21 -1.74
C SER A 198 8.20 -11.03 -2.98
N GLY A 199 8.56 -10.51 -4.15
CA GLY A 199 8.32 -11.07 -5.46
C GLY A 199 6.99 -10.62 -6.10
N GLY A 200 6.11 -9.97 -5.34
CA GLY A 200 4.87 -9.39 -5.83
C GLY A 200 5.10 -8.11 -6.65
N PRO A 201 4.10 -7.67 -7.44
CA PRO A 201 4.25 -6.51 -8.31
C PRO A 201 4.06 -5.19 -7.55
N LEU A 202 4.88 -4.21 -7.89
CA LEU A 202 4.63 -2.79 -7.63
C LEU A 202 4.00 -2.19 -8.88
N VAL A 203 2.80 -1.63 -8.76
CA VAL A 203 1.97 -1.22 -9.91
C VAL A 203 1.66 0.27 -9.86
N ASP A 204 1.76 0.96 -10.99
CA ASP A 204 1.27 2.33 -11.14
C ASP A 204 -0.26 2.38 -10.96
N SER A 205 -0.72 3.15 -9.99
CA SER A 205 -2.14 3.23 -9.61
C SER A 205 -3.05 3.80 -10.71
N ASN A 206 -2.48 4.52 -11.67
CA ASN A 206 -3.23 5.18 -12.74
C ASN A 206 -3.27 4.36 -14.03
N THR A 207 -2.20 3.63 -14.32
CA THR A 207 -2.07 2.88 -15.59
C THR A 207 -2.26 1.39 -15.42
N GLY A 208 -2.13 0.87 -14.20
CA GLY A 208 -2.15 -0.55 -13.90
C GLY A 208 -0.93 -1.33 -14.40
N LYS A 209 0.11 -0.62 -14.83
CA LYS A 209 1.36 -1.23 -15.26
C LYS A 209 2.23 -1.59 -14.07
N VAL A 210 2.84 -2.76 -14.11
CA VAL A 210 3.92 -3.12 -13.19
C VAL A 210 5.09 -2.19 -13.47
N VAL A 211 5.57 -1.50 -12.44
CA VAL A 211 6.76 -0.64 -12.47
C VAL A 211 7.93 -1.30 -11.74
N GLY A 212 7.68 -2.23 -10.82
CA GLY A 212 8.72 -2.94 -10.09
C GLY A 212 8.28 -4.26 -9.47
N ILE A 213 9.23 -4.93 -8.84
CA ILE A 213 9.08 -6.19 -8.11
C ILE A 213 9.42 -5.88 -6.64
N ASN A 214 8.46 -6.04 -5.74
CA ASN A 214 8.66 -5.84 -4.30
C ASN A 214 9.75 -6.80 -3.81
N SER A 215 10.72 -6.35 -3.01
CA SER A 215 11.86 -7.21 -2.63
C SER A 215 12.35 -7.00 -1.21
N LEU A 216 12.72 -5.76 -0.83
CA LEU A 216 13.38 -5.53 0.47
C LEU A 216 12.55 -4.66 1.39
N LEU A 217 12.65 -4.97 2.68
CA LEU A 217 12.38 -4.04 3.77
C LEU A 217 13.71 -3.75 4.47
N TYR A 218 14.17 -2.51 4.44
CA TYR A 218 15.34 -2.08 5.20
C TYR A 218 14.89 -1.33 6.45
N THR A 219 15.22 -1.88 7.61
CA THR A 219 15.05 -1.19 8.89
C THR A 219 16.34 -0.48 9.25
N SER A 220 16.29 0.85 9.35
CA SER A 220 17.44 1.63 9.83
C SER A 220 17.69 1.36 11.32
N LYS A 221 18.89 1.69 11.81
CA LYS A 221 19.21 1.68 13.25
C LYS A 221 18.32 2.58 14.11
N SER A 222 17.52 3.46 13.49
CA SER A 222 16.54 4.30 14.17
C SER A 222 15.12 3.74 14.08
N ASN A 223 14.95 2.46 13.75
CA ASN A 223 13.67 1.76 13.58
C ASN A 223 12.77 2.39 12.52
N THR A 224 13.36 2.96 11.47
CA THR A 224 12.62 3.48 10.32
C THR A 224 12.68 2.46 9.19
N ASN A 225 11.51 2.00 8.75
CA ASN A 225 11.40 1.02 7.68
C ASN A 225 11.33 1.71 6.32
N PHE A 226 12.14 1.25 5.37
CA PHE A 226 12.12 1.68 3.98
C PHE A 226 11.86 0.47 3.09
N GLY A 227 10.78 0.52 2.30
CA GLY A 227 10.51 -0.50 1.30
C GLY A 227 11.32 -0.26 0.04
N PHE A 228 11.73 -1.35 -0.61
CA PHE A 228 12.37 -1.28 -1.92
C PHE A 228 11.79 -2.26 -2.94
N ALA A 229 11.77 -1.80 -4.19
CA ALA A 229 11.37 -2.59 -5.34
C ALA A 229 12.43 -2.56 -6.45
N ILE A 230 12.63 -3.72 -7.07
CA ILE A 230 13.49 -3.88 -8.25
C ILE A 230 12.74 -3.34 -9.46
N PRO A 231 13.27 -2.39 -10.25
CA PRO A 231 12.57 -1.85 -11.39
C PRO A 231 12.36 -2.93 -12.45
N ILE A 232 11.12 -3.14 -12.88
CA ILE A 232 10.83 -4.24 -13.81
C ILE A 232 11.53 -4.04 -15.16
N TYR A 233 11.64 -2.79 -15.60
CA TYR A 233 12.23 -2.42 -16.88
C TYR A 233 13.72 -2.82 -16.98
N SER A 234 14.45 -2.89 -15.86
CA SER A 234 15.88 -3.23 -15.85
C SER A 234 16.14 -4.73 -15.88
N MET A 235 15.09 -5.55 -15.78
CA MET A 235 15.17 -7.02 -15.67
C MET A 235 14.54 -7.76 -16.87
N ILE A 236 13.91 -7.03 -17.80
CA ILE A 236 13.20 -7.62 -18.96
C ILE A 236 14.09 -8.58 -19.76
N ASP A 237 15.35 -8.19 -20.04
CA ASP A 237 16.26 -9.02 -20.84
C ASP A 237 16.54 -10.38 -20.19
N TYR A 238 16.58 -10.46 -18.85
CA TYR A 238 16.74 -11.73 -18.13
C TYR A 238 15.52 -12.63 -18.32
N PHE A 239 14.31 -12.08 -18.17
CA PHE A 239 13.08 -12.86 -18.32
C PHE A 239 12.90 -13.36 -19.76
N GLU A 240 13.12 -12.50 -20.76
CA GLU A 240 13.05 -12.88 -22.16
C GLU A 240 14.07 -13.96 -22.53
N GLN A 241 15.30 -13.86 -21.98
CA GLN A 241 16.32 -14.88 -22.18
C GLN A 241 15.87 -16.23 -21.59
N TRP A 242 15.32 -16.27 -20.37
CA TRP A 242 14.87 -17.52 -19.74
C TRP A 242 13.62 -18.10 -20.41
N ILE A 243 12.74 -17.28 -20.97
CA ILE A 243 11.61 -17.75 -21.79
C ILE A 243 12.12 -18.46 -23.06
N GLN A 244 13.12 -17.87 -23.73
CA GLN A 244 13.69 -18.43 -24.96
C GLN A 244 14.59 -19.65 -24.70
N GLN A 245 15.33 -19.62 -23.61
CA GLN A 245 16.29 -20.65 -23.21
C GLN A 245 16.18 -20.89 -21.70
N PRO A 246 15.21 -21.71 -21.27
CA PRO A 246 15.06 -22.09 -19.87
C PRO A 246 16.36 -22.70 -19.32
N MET A 247 16.69 -22.35 -18.09
CA MET A 247 17.81 -22.96 -17.37
C MET A 247 17.56 -24.45 -17.18
N SER A 248 18.63 -25.25 -17.17
CA SER A 248 18.48 -26.66 -16.80
C SER A 248 18.23 -26.78 -15.30
N ARG A 249 17.59 -27.87 -14.87
CA ARG A 249 17.40 -28.16 -13.43
C ARG A 249 18.73 -28.12 -12.65
N GLN A 250 19.82 -28.56 -13.29
CA GLN A 250 21.15 -28.56 -12.67
C GLN A 250 21.70 -27.14 -12.51
N ASP A 251 21.45 -26.26 -13.47
CA ASP A 251 21.88 -24.86 -13.38
C ASP A 251 21.09 -24.12 -12.31
N ILE A 252 19.78 -24.35 -12.19
CA ILE A 252 18.95 -23.78 -11.12
C ILE A 252 19.45 -24.22 -9.75
N LEU A 253 19.68 -25.54 -9.57
CA LEU A 253 20.22 -26.08 -8.33
C LEU A 253 21.67 -25.66 -8.07
N ALA A 254 22.43 -25.22 -9.06
CA ALA A 254 23.77 -24.68 -8.84
C ALA A 254 23.74 -23.29 -8.19
N VAL A 255 22.59 -22.61 -8.25
CA VAL A 255 22.34 -21.33 -7.58
C VAL A 255 21.86 -21.53 -6.12
N ALA A 256 21.50 -22.77 -5.75
CA ALA A 256 20.95 -23.19 -4.46
C ALA A 256 21.92 -23.14 -3.28
N GLY A 257 21.40 -22.92 -2.06
CA GLY A 257 22.20 -23.03 -0.82
C GLY A 257 23.19 -21.87 -0.64
N ILE A 258 22.95 -20.78 -1.36
CA ILE A 258 23.72 -19.54 -1.26
C ILE A 258 22.90 -18.48 -0.48
N TYR A 259 21.79 -18.90 0.14
CA TYR A 259 20.85 -18.05 0.85
C TYR A 259 20.62 -18.48 2.30
N GLU A 260 21.48 -19.34 2.85
CA GLU A 260 21.46 -19.74 4.27
C GLU A 260 21.53 -18.52 5.22
N ASP A 261 22.05 -17.37 4.76
CA ASP A 261 22.24 -16.17 5.58
C ASP A 261 21.04 -15.18 5.56
N TYR A 262 19.98 -15.41 4.78
CA TYR A 262 18.79 -14.52 4.83
C TYR A 262 17.99 -14.71 6.13
N TYR A 263 18.22 -15.83 6.82
CA TYR A 263 17.77 -16.08 8.19
C TYR A 263 18.93 -15.89 9.18
N ASP A 264 19.58 -14.72 9.15
CA ASP A 264 20.37 -14.32 10.30
C ASP A 264 19.41 -13.99 11.45
N GLU A 265 19.21 -14.98 12.33
CA GLU A 265 18.51 -14.88 13.63
C GLU A 265 19.05 -13.71 14.48
N ASP A 266 20.23 -13.15 14.17
CA ASP A 266 20.92 -12.16 14.99
C ASP A 266 20.47 -10.70 14.79
N SER A 267 19.50 -10.40 13.90
CA SER A 267 18.91 -9.04 13.84
C SER A 267 17.76 -8.79 14.83
N TYR A 268 17.37 -9.81 15.61
CA TYR A 268 16.36 -9.74 16.66
C TYR A 268 16.89 -10.10 18.05
N GLU A 269 18.16 -9.86 18.36
CA GLU A 269 18.60 -9.76 19.77
C GLU A 269 18.08 -8.47 20.42
N ASN A 270 16.76 -8.41 20.58
CA ASN A 270 16.15 -7.99 21.83
C ASN A 270 15.08 -9.03 22.12
N GLU A 271 15.41 -9.97 23.01
CA GLU A 271 14.48 -10.96 23.58
C GLU A 271 13.17 -10.28 24.00
N LEU A 272 12.18 -10.29 23.11
CA LEU A 272 10.78 -10.30 23.49
C LEU A 272 10.37 -11.76 23.55
N PRO A 273 9.57 -12.18 24.55
CA PRO A 273 9.20 -13.58 24.72
C PRO A 273 8.57 -14.11 23.43
N LEU A 274 8.93 -15.34 23.04
CA LEU A 274 8.31 -16.07 21.93
C LEU A 274 6.79 -16.12 22.11
N GLU A 275 6.12 -15.12 21.55
CA GLU A 275 4.72 -15.14 21.20
C GLU A 275 4.54 -16.18 20.08
N ASP A 276 3.46 -16.98 20.17
CA ASP A 276 3.11 -18.01 19.18
C ASP A 276 3.12 -17.41 17.78
N ASP A 277 3.72 -18.07 16.78
CA ASP A 277 3.88 -17.54 15.42
C ASP A 277 2.54 -16.98 14.89
N ASN A 278 1.42 -17.61 15.25
CA ASN A 278 0.07 -17.18 14.89
C ASN A 278 -0.44 -15.89 15.58
N THR A 279 0.05 -15.52 16.77
CA THR A 279 -0.32 -14.23 17.40
C THR A 279 0.31 -13.07 16.63
N ILE A 280 1.56 -13.23 16.19
CA ILE A 280 2.22 -12.25 15.31
C ILE A 280 1.42 -12.11 14.01
N LEU A 281 1.02 -13.25 13.40
CA LEU A 281 0.21 -13.24 12.18
C LEU A 281 -1.16 -12.59 12.36
N ALA A 282 -1.85 -12.84 13.49
CA ALA A 282 -3.12 -12.21 13.78
C ALA A 282 -3.01 -10.68 13.95
N GLY A 283 -1.93 -10.19 14.58
CA GLY A 283 -1.65 -8.76 14.68
C GLY A 283 -1.45 -8.11 13.31
N GLN A 284 -0.63 -8.71 12.46
CA GLN A 284 -0.36 -8.23 11.09
C GLN A 284 -1.60 -8.29 10.20
N PHE A 285 -2.44 -9.31 10.38
CA PHE A 285 -3.73 -9.41 9.70
C PHE A 285 -4.61 -8.20 9.97
N VAL A 286 -4.73 -7.81 11.24
CA VAL A 286 -5.56 -6.66 11.64
C VAL A 286 -4.99 -5.36 11.11
N GLN A 287 -3.65 -5.22 11.05
CA GLN A 287 -3.03 -4.08 10.37
C GLN A 287 -3.39 -4.04 8.88
N SER A 288 -3.32 -5.17 8.18
CA SER A 288 -3.69 -5.27 6.76
C SER A 288 -5.17 -4.97 6.54
N PHE A 289 -6.05 -5.57 7.35
CA PHE A 289 -7.48 -5.29 7.35
C PHE A 289 -7.74 -3.80 7.50
N ARG A 290 -6.97 -3.13 8.35
CA ARG A 290 -7.22 -1.73 8.67
C ARG A 290 -7.06 -0.80 7.48
N MET A 291 -6.01 -1.03 6.70
CA MET A 291 -5.74 -0.31 5.46
C MET A 291 -6.88 -0.54 4.45
N TYR A 292 -7.36 -1.78 4.34
CA TYR A 292 -8.49 -2.09 3.45
C TYR A 292 -9.81 -1.52 3.92
N TYR A 293 -10.02 -1.46 5.23
CA TYR A 293 -11.20 -0.86 5.81
C TYR A 293 -11.26 0.65 5.54
N GLU A 294 -10.11 1.33 5.56
CA GLU A 294 -10.01 2.72 5.10
C GLU A 294 -10.43 2.89 3.64
N LEU A 295 -9.93 2.04 2.74
CA LEU A 295 -10.35 2.04 1.34
C LEU A 295 -11.84 1.75 1.20
N ALA A 296 -12.38 0.80 1.97
CA ALA A 296 -13.80 0.48 2.01
C ALA A 296 -14.66 1.70 2.37
N LEU A 297 -14.22 2.48 3.35
CA LEU A 297 -14.90 3.69 3.81
C LEU A 297 -14.79 4.85 2.84
N ASN A 298 -13.61 5.08 2.25
CA ASN A 298 -13.41 6.22 1.36
C ASN A 298 -14.00 5.97 -0.04
N GLU A 299 -14.00 4.73 -0.52
CA GLU A 299 -14.56 4.33 -1.82
C GLU A 299 -16.02 3.87 -1.74
N SER A 300 -16.61 3.83 -0.54
CA SER A 300 -17.98 3.32 -0.33
C SER A 300 -18.20 1.90 -0.85
N ASN A 301 -17.19 1.05 -0.74
CA ASN A 301 -17.20 -0.26 -1.36
C ASN A 301 -16.76 -1.34 -0.38
N PHE A 302 -17.73 -2.08 0.16
CA PHE A 302 -17.48 -3.16 1.11
C PHE A 302 -16.60 -4.28 0.55
N TYR A 303 -16.49 -4.41 -0.78
CA TYR A 303 -15.66 -5.44 -1.41
C TYR A 303 -14.22 -5.46 -0.90
N TRP A 304 -13.64 -4.31 -0.55
CA TRP A 304 -12.27 -4.20 -0.07
C TRP A 304 -11.95 -5.07 1.13
N ILE A 305 -12.94 -5.36 1.98
CA ILE A 305 -12.77 -6.16 3.19
C ILE A 305 -13.66 -7.40 3.24
N ALA A 306 -14.48 -7.64 2.21
CA ALA A 306 -15.49 -8.70 2.24
C ALA A 306 -14.89 -10.09 2.49
N ASP A 307 -13.70 -10.37 1.93
CA ASP A 307 -12.99 -11.63 2.14
C ASP A 307 -12.15 -11.64 3.43
N MET A 308 -12.07 -10.54 4.18
CA MET A 308 -11.31 -10.46 5.43
C MET A 308 -12.20 -10.55 6.66
N VAL A 309 -13.52 -10.48 6.50
CA VAL A 309 -14.48 -10.45 7.60
C VAL A 309 -15.47 -11.60 7.46
N THR A 310 -16.05 -12.01 8.58
CA THR A 310 -17.04 -13.09 8.64
C THR A 310 -17.97 -12.86 9.83
N GLY A 311 -19.04 -13.65 9.92
CA GLY A 311 -19.96 -13.60 11.06
C GLY A 311 -20.56 -12.21 11.29
N THR A 312 -20.56 -11.76 12.54
CA THR A 312 -21.16 -10.48 12.97
C THR A 312 -20.42 -9.28 12.37
N ALA A 313 -19.08 -9.33 12.33
CA ALA A 313 -18.29 -8.25 11.74
C ALA A 313 -18.63 -8.02 10.26
N TYR A 314 -18.98 -9.06 9.50
CA TYR A 314 -19.39 -8.91 8.10
C TYR A 314 -20.64 -8.04 7.98
N GLU A 315 -21.71 -8.44 8.68
CA GLU A 315 -23.00 -7.75 8.62
C GLU A 315 -22.88 -6.30 9.12
N GLU A 316 -22.20 -6.09 10.25
CA GLU A 316 -22.06 -4.75 10.83
C GLU A 316 -21.23 -3.79 9.97
N LEU A 317 -20.15 -4.27 9.36
CA LEU A 317 -19.30 -3.44 8.52
C LEU A 317 -19.91 -3.18 7.15
N GLU A 318 -20.64 -4.15 6.58
CA GLU A 318 -21.39 -3.95 5.33
C GLU A 318 -22.47 -2.87 5.51
N ASP A 319 -23.23 -2.96 6.61
CA ASP A 319 -24.23 -1.95 6.97
C ASP A 319 -23.57 -0.59 7.26
N TYR A 320 -22.46 -0.55 7.99
CA TYR A 320 -21.75 0.68 8.31
C TYR A 320 -21.18 1.37 7.07
N ILE A 321 -20.51 0.63 6.19
CA ILE A 321 -19.94 1.17 4.95
C ILE A 321 -21.06 1.61 4.01
N SER A 322 -22.15 0.84 3.89
CA SER A 322 -23.27 1.22 3.05
C SER A 322 -24.03 2.45 3.56
N ASP A 323 -24.17 2.64 4.88
CA ASP A 323 -24.89 3.80 5.44
C ASP A 323 -24.01 5.05 5.56
N ILE A 324 -22.71 4.91 5.83
CA ILE A 324 -21.82 6.05 6.09
C ILE A 324 -21.08 6.51 4.84
N ALA A 325 -20.44 5.60 4.11
CA ALA A 325 -19.53 5.99 3.05
C ALA A 325 -20.26 6.70 1.88
N TYR A 326 -21.47 6.26 1.54
CA TYR A 326 -22.28 6.83 0.45
C TYR A 326 -22.73 8.29 0.67
N LYS A 327 -22.46 8.87 1.84
CA LYS A 327 -22.85 10.24 2.18
C LYS A 327 -21.79 11.29 1.84
N GLY A 328 -20.62 10.91 1.30
CA GLY A 328 -19.55 11.85 0.93
C GLY A 328 -18.70 12.29 2.11
N HIS A 329 -18.56 11.42 3.11
CA HIS A 329 -17.64 11.59 4.23
C HIS A 329 -16.21 11.23 3.82
N GLN A 330 -15.22 11.81 4.50
CA GLN A 330 -13.81 11.44 4.31
C GLN A 330 -13.22 10.99 5.64
N PHE A 331 -12.47 9.90 5.59
CA PHE A 331 -11.70 9.36 6.70
C PHE A 331 -10.23 9.41 6.36
N ILE A 332 -9.43 10.07 7.20
CA ILE A 332 -7.98 10.14 7.07
C ILE A 332 -7.39 9.44 8.27
N PHE A 333 -6.91 8.21 8.07
CA PHE A 333 -6.35 7.43 9.15
C PHE A 333 -4.90 7.84 9.40
N LEU A 334 -4.54 7.98 10.68
CA LEU A 334 -3.26 8.55 11.10
C LEU A 334 -2.36 7.49 11.74
N THR A 335 -2.92 6.71 12.67
CA THR A 335 -2.18 5.62 13.34
C THR A 335 -3.06 4.39 13.51
N ASN A 336 -2.40 3.24 13.54
CA ASN A 336 -2.99 1.95 13.85
C ASN A 336 -1.94 1.10 14.58
N ASP A 337 -1.86 1.30 15.89
CA ASP A 337 -0.87 0.63 16.72
C ASP A 337 -1.46 -0.66 17.27
N ILE A 338 -0.80 -1.80 17.03
CA ILE A 338 -1.12 -3.03 17.75
C ILE A 338 -0.57 -2.91 19.17
N LEU A 339 -1.45 -3.05 20.15
CA LEU A 339 -1.12 -2.94 21.57
C LEU A 339 -0.83 -4.29 22.21
N ASP A 340 -1.61 -5.30 21.85
CA ASP A 340 -1.47 -6.67 22.36
C ASP A 340 -2.11 -7.67 21.41
N VAL A 341 -1.59 -8.90 21.40
CA VAL A 341 -2.26 -10.05 20.75
C VAL A 341 -2.31 -11.23 21.70
N THR A 342 -3.52 -11.60 22.13
CA THR A 342 -3.74 -12.74 23.02
C THR A 342 -4.32 -13.93 22.25
N SER A 343 -3.70 -15.10 22.38
CA SER A 343 -4.16 -16.38 21.81
C SER A 343 -5.21 -17.06 22.70
N HIS A 344 -6.27 -17.58 22.09
CA HIS A 344 -7.30 -18.40 22.71
C HIS A 344 -7.56 -19.68 21.90
N GLU A 345 -8.30 -20.63 22.46
CA GLU A 345 -8.69 -21.85 21.73
C GLU A 345 -9.60 -21.50 20.55
N GLY A 346 -9.03 -21.49 19.33
CA GLY A 346 -9.74 -21.28 18.07
C GLY A 346 -9.83 -19.82 17.59
N TYR A 347 -9.28 -18.86 18.32
CA TYR A 347 -9.28 -17.44 17.92
C TYR A 347 -8.18 -16.63 18.61
N TYR A 348 -7.94 -15.42 18.11
CA TYR A 348 -7.00 -14.44 18.64
C TYR A 348 -7.75 -13.16 18.96
N LEU A 349 -7.37 -12.49 20.05
CA LEU A 349 -7.79 -11.13 20.35
C LEU A 349 -6.65 -10.18 20.03
N VAL A 350 -6.89 -9.26 19.11
CA VAL A 350 -5.91 -8.24 18.71
C VAL A 350 -6.40 -6.89 19.19
N GLU A 351 -5.66 -6.31 20.11
CA GLU A 351 -5.98 -5.01 20.68
C GLU A 351 -5.22 -3.91 19.92
N THR A 352 -5.93 -2.87 19.51
CA THR A 352 -5.35 -1.77 18.74
C THR A 352 -5.71 -0.42 19.32
N ASN A 353 -4.84 0.57 19.10
CA ASN A 353 -5.21 1.96 19.21
C ASN A 353 -5.17 2.63 17.84
N GLU A 354 -6.28 3.23 17.45
CA GLU A 354 -6.45 3.80 16.12
C GLU A 354 -6.84 5.25 16.20
N THR A 355 -6.11 6.09 15.48
CA THR A 355 -6.42 7.52 15.38
C THR A 355 -6.76 7.91 13.96
N PHE A 356 -7.76 8.78 13.80
CA PHE A 356 -8.15 9.28 12.48
C PHE A 356 -8.91 10.60 12.53
N ASP A 357 -8.73 11.37 11.49
CA ASP A 357 -9.53 12.55 11.19
C ASP A 357 -10.75 12.15 10.36
N PHE A 358 -11.90 12.68 10.74
CA PHE A 358 -13.16 12.52 10.05
C PHE A 358 -13.67 13.87 9.58
N TYR A 359 -14.04 13.92 8.31
CA TYR A 359 -14.71 15.07 7.72
C TYR A 359 -16.12 14.66 7.28
N SER A 360 -17.12 15.33 7.83
CA SER A 360 -18.49 15.16 7.39
C SER A 360 -18.66 15.65 5.95
N ALA A 361 -19.77 15.29 5.31
CA ALA A 361 -20.09 15.75 3.95
C ALA A 361 -20.32 17.26 3.88
N SER A 362 -20.65 17.89 5.02
CA SER A 362 -20.73 19.34 5.18
C SER A 362 -19.39 20.00 5.50
N GLY A 363 -18.31 19.23 5.65
CA GLY A 363 -16.95 19.70 5.96
C GLY A 363 -16.67 19.87 7.45
N ASP A 364 -17.50 19.31 8.33
CA ASP A 364 -17.27 19.36 9.78
C ASP A 364 -16.18 18.37 10.17
N TYR A 365 -15.18 18.86 10.90
CA TYR A 365 -14.04 18.09 11.34
C TYR A 365 -14.26 17.46 12.73
N GLN A 366 -13.87 16.20 12.88
CA GLN A 366 -13.76 15.50 14.15
C GLN A 366 -12.50 14.63 14.17
N TYR A 367 -11.80 14.63 15.31
CA TYR A 367 -10.69 13.70 15.56
C TYR A 367 -11.20 12.54 16.41
N PHE A 368 -10.79 11.33 16.04
CA PHE A 368 -11.08 10.11 16.78
C PHE A 368 -9.80 9.44 17.24
N ASP A 369 -9.83 8.97 18.48
CA ASP A 369 -8.84 8.09 19.11
C ASP A 369 -9.64 6.93 19.69
N ARG A 370 -9.46 5.73 19.12
CA ARG A 370 -10.31 4.57 19.40
C ARG A 370 -9.46 3.37 19.74
N TYR A 371 -9.63 2.92 20.97
CA TYR A 371 -9.18 1.60 21.38
C TYR A 371 -10.16 0.54 20.89
N LYS A 372 -9.66 -0.49 20.21
CA LYS A 372 -10.48 -1.57 19.66
C LYS A 372 -9.90 -2.93 20.00
N THR A 373 -10.77 -3.93 20.07
CA THR A 373 -10.38 -5.33 20.09
C THR A 373 -11.01 -6.03 18.90
N TYR A 374 -10.18 -6.64 18.06
CA TYR A 374 -10.59 -7.50 16.96
C TYR A 374 -10.56 -8.94 17.41
N THR A 375 -11.66 -9.67 17.18
CA THR A 375 -11.68 -11.13 17.31
C THR A 375 -11.34 -11.73 15.95
N VAL A 376 -10.21 -12.41 15.89
CA VAL A 376 -9.67 -12.99 14.66
C VAL A 376 -9.74 -14.52 14.75
N ILE A 377 -10.37 -15.16 13.78
CA ILE A 377 -10.43 -16.63 13.66
C ILE A 377 -9.60 -17.09 12.46
N VAL A 378 -9.20 -18.35 12.45
CA VAL A 378 -8.59 -19.00 11.27
C VAL A 378 -9.63 -19.97 10.68
N ASP A 379 -9.94 -19.82 9.39
CA ASP A 379 -10.89 -20.68 8.70
C ASP A 379 -10.31 -22.07 8.37
N GLU A 380 -11.14 -22.95 7.81
CA GLU A 380 -10.74 -24.32 7.45
C GLU A 380 -9.63 -24.40 6.39
N TYR A 381 -9.36 -23.30 5.68
CA TYR A 381 -8.30 -23.18 4.67
C TYR A 381 -7.03 -22.50 5.21
N GLY A 382 -7.02 -22.13 6.50
CA GLY A 382 -5.89 -21.47 7.14
C GLY A 382 -5.87 -19.95 6.96
N ASN A 383 -6.94 -19.33 6.48
CA ASN A 383 -7.00 -17.86 6.32
C ASN A 383 -7.55 -17.22 7.59
N PHE A 384 -6.96 -16.10 8.02
CA PHE A 384 -7.53 -15.35 9.12
C PHE A 384 -8.73 -14.52 8.64
N LYS A 385 -9.73 -14.39 9.52
CA LYS A 385 -10.96 -13.60 9.31
C LYS A 385 -11.27 -12.84 10.59
N ILE A 386 -11.67 -11.57 10.48
CA ILE A 386 -12.25 -10.85 11.61
C ILE A 386 -13.70 -11.31 11.75
N SER A 387 -14.00 -11.95 12.88
CA SER A 387 -15.36 -12.39 13.19
C SER A 387 -16.14 -11.33 13.96
N ASP A 388 -15.45 -10.49 14.75
CA ASP A 388 -16.08 -9.48 15.61
C ASP A 388 -15.13 -8.29 15.85
N ILE A 389 -15.68 -7.09 16.06
CA ILE A 389 -14.93 -5.87 16.40
C ILE A 389 -15.62 -5.17 17.58
N THR A 390 -14.93 -5.09 18.70
CA THR A 390 -15.38 -4.32 19.86
C THR A 390 -14.67 -2.97 19.91
N ILE A 391 -15.44 -1.88 19.95
CA ILE A 391 -14.92 -0.51 20.15
C ILE A 391 -15.09 -0.12 21.60
N HIS A 392 -14.00 0.22 22.27
CA HIS A 392 -13.98 0.64 23.66
C HIS A 392 -14.16 2.16 23.77
N LYS A 393 -14.71 2.62 24.90
CA LYS A 393 -15.06 4.02 25.16
C LYS A 393 -14.05 4.77 26.00
#